data_AF-A0A943XVE0-F1
#
_entry.id   AF-A0A943XVE0-F1
#
_cell.length_a   1.000
_cell.length_b   1.000
_cell.length_c   1.000
_cell.angle_alpha   90.00
_cell.angle_beta   90.00
_cell.angle_gamma   90.00
#
_symmetry.space_group_name_H-M   'P 1'
#
loop_
_entity.id
_entity.type
_entity.pdbx_description
1 polymer ?
#
loop_
_entity_poly.entity_id
_entity_poly.type
_entity_poly.pdbx_seq_one_letter_code
_entity_poly.pdbx_strand_id
1 'polypeptide(L)'
;MNDVEKKKRKDEYLKAKREFKKGVIVTGTFILFSTIVSYFLGYKRSVSEMKFILGFPDWVFYGVLIPWIAIVLYTIFFAKKMED
;
A
#
# COMPACT_ATOMS: atom_id res chain seq x y z
N MET A 1 -1.05 -5.90 -38.79
CA MET A 1 -1.88 -5.88 -37.58
C MET A 1 -3.26 -5.37 -37.95
N ASN A 2 -4.27 -6.24 -37.91
CA ASN A 2 -5.64 -5.90 -38.30
C ASN A 2 -6.33 -5.07 -37.20
N ASP A 3 -7.51 -4.51 -37.51
CA ASP A 3 -8.20 -3.61 -36.57
C ASP A 3 -8.71 -4.33 -35.31
N VAL A 4 -8.94 -5.64 -35.38
CA VAL A 4 -9.31 -6.48 -34.24
C VAL A 4 -8.14 -6.57 -33.25
N GLU A 5 -6.93 -6.81 -33.74
CA GLU A 5 -5.71 -6.87 -32.93
C GLU A 5 -5.38 -5.52 -32.27
N LYS A 6 -5.57 -4.40 -33.00
CA LYS A 6 -5.39 -3.05 -32.44
C LYS A 6 -6.38 -2.78 -31.30
N LYS A 7 -7.65 -3.15 -31.47
CA LYS A 7 -8.69 -2.98 -30.46
C LYS A 7 -8.39 -3.81 -29.20
N LYS A 8 -8.06 -5.10 -29.38
CA LYS A 8 -7.71 -6.01 -28.27
C LYS A 8 -6.55 -5.45 -27.44
N ARG A 9 -5.45 -5.02 -28.09
CA ARG A 9 -4.29 -4.43 -27.41
C ARG A 9 -4.66 -3.16 -26.63
N LYS A 10 -5.51 -2.30 -27.21
CA LYS A 10 -5.96 -1.07 -26.55
C LYS A 10 -6.78 -1.41 -25.29
N ASP A 11 -7.66 -2.40 -25.36
CA ASP A 11 -8.48 -2.82 -24.23
C ASP A 11 -7.63 -3.44 -23.10
N GLU A 12 -6.64 -4.26 -23.45
CA GLU A 12 -5.64 -4.79 -22.50
C GLU A 12 -4.84 -3.68 -21.83
N TYR A 13 -4.37 -2.70 -22.61
CA TYR A 13 -3.66 -1.54 -22.08
C TYR A 13 -4.52 -0.70 -21.12
N LEU A 14 -5.78 -0.44 -21.48
CA LEU A 14 -6.68 0.34 -20.62
C LEU A 14 -7.00 -0.39 -19.31
N LYS A 15 -7.15 -1.72 -19.36
CA LYS A 15 -7.26 -2.55 -18.15
C LYS A 15 -6.01 -2.41 -17.28
N ALA A 16 -4.82 -2.63 -17.85
CA ALA A 16 -3.56 -2.51 -17.13
C ALA A 16 -3.36 -1.10 -16.51
N LYS A 17 -3.68 -0.04 -17.26
CA LYS A 17 -3.60 1.35 -16.77
C LYS A 17 -4.53 1.60 -15.58
N ARG A 18 -5.75 1.07 -15.62
CA ARG A 18 -6.72 1.20 -14.52
C ARG A 18 -6.23 0.46 -13.27
N GLU A 19 -5.72 -0.75 -13.43
CA GLU A 19 -5.18 -1.54 -12.32
C GLU A 19 -3.92 -0.90 -11.72
N PHE A 20 -3.02 -0.39 -12.56
CA PHE A 20 -1.86 0.40 -12.11
C PHE A 20 -2.28 1.61 -11.29
N LYS A 21 -3.30 2.37 -11.74
CA LYS A 21 -3.81 3.54 -11.01
C LYS A 21 -4.30 3.15 -9.61
N LYS A 22 -4.99 2.02 -9.44
CA LYS A 22 -5.40 1.54 -8.12
C LYS A 22 -4.19 1.22 -7.24
N GLY A 23 -3.18 0.53 -7.79
CA GLY A 23 -1.93 0.24 -7.07
C GLY A 23 -1.21 1.49 -6.59
N VAL A 24 -1.11 2.52 -7.44
CA VAL A 24 -0.51 3.82 -7.08
C VAL A 24 -1.29 4.51 -5.97
N ILE A 25 -2.62 4.56 -6.05
CA ILE A 25 -3.46 5.19 -5.02
C ILE A 25 -3.27 4.49 -3.68
N VAL A 26 -3.39 3.15 -3.65
CA VAL A 26 -3.27 2.38 -2.41
C VAL A 26 -1.87 2.51 -1.80
N THR A 27 -0.82 2.43 -2.62
CA THR A 27 0.56 2.60 -2.16
C THR A 27 0.81 4.02 -1.65
N GLY A 28 0.29 5.04 -2.35
CA GLY A 28 0.39 6.43 -1.92
C GLY A 28 -0.32 6.66 -0.58
N THR A 29 -1.51 6.11 -0.39
CA THR A 29 -2.23 6.15 0.89
C THR A 29 -1.44 5.45 2.00
N PHE A 30 -0.84 4.29 1.72
CA PHE A 30 0.03 3.58 2.68
C PHE A 30 1.22 4.43 3.11
N ILE A 31 1.95 5.03 2.17
CA ILE A 31 3.11 5.89 2.47
C ILE A 31 2.67 7.10 3.30
N LEU A 32 1.59 7.75 2.89
CA LEU A 32 1.08 8.93 3.58
C LEU A 32 0.63 8.60 5.00
N PHE A 33 -0.14 7.53 5.18
CA PHE A 33 -0.56 7.07 6.49
C PHE A 33 0.66 6.76 7.37
N SER A 34 1.61 5.99 6.84
CA SER A 34 2.77 5.54 7.59
C SER A 34 3.63 6.70 8.07
N THR A 35 3.89 7.67 7.19
CA THR A 35 4.67 8.87 7.50
C THR A 35 3.94 9.78 8.49
N ILE A 36 2.65 10.03 8.30
CA ILE A 36 1.86 10.89 9.21
C ILE A 36 1.81 10.27 10.61
N VAL A 37 1.43 8.99 10.72
CA VAL A 37 1.29 8.32 12.02
C VAL A 37 2.63 8.22 12.73
N SER A 38 3.69 7.84 12.01
CA SER A 38 5.05 7.78 12.58
C SER A 38 5.54 9.17 13.00
N TYR A 39 5.19 10.22 12.26
CA TYR A 39 5.54 11.59 12.65
C TYR A 39 4.89 11.97 13.98
N PHE A 40 3.57 11.80 14.10
CA PHE A 40 2.84 12.19 15.31
C PHE A 40 3.17 11.33 16.53
N LEU A 41 3.40 10.03 16.35
CA LEU A 41 3.66 9.12 17.46
C LEU A 41 5.14 9.00 17.83
N GLY A 42 6.05 9.26 16.88
CA GLY A 42 7.49 9.05 17.04
C GLY A 42 8.27 10.31 17.36
N TYR A 43 7.86 11.49 16.87
CA TYR A 43 8.60 12.73 17.11
C TYR A 43 8.24 13.38 18.45
N LYS A 44 9.19 14.16 18.99
CA LYS A 44 9.08 14.91 20.26
C LYS A 44 8.84 14.05 21.52
N ARG A 45 9.17 12.76 21.47
CA ARG A 45 9.13 11.87 22.65
C ARG A 45 10.54 11.62 23.15
N SER A 46 10.71 11.62 24.47
CA SER A 46 11.95 11.21 25.09
C SER A 46 12.09 9.68 25.00
N VAL A 47 13.33 9.17 25.03
CA VAL A 47 13.59 7.72 25.00
C VAL A 47 12.91 7.00 26.16
N SER A 48 12.80 7.65 27.32
CA SER A 48 12.10 7.14 28.50
C SER A 48 10.58 6.97 28.33
N GLU A 49 9.97 7.65 27.36
CA GLU A 49 8.52 7.59 27.09
C GLU A 49 8.18 6.63 25.94
N MET A 50 9.19 5.98 25.37
CA MET A 50 9.03 5.03 24.27
C MET A 50 8.37 3.75 24.78
N LYS A 51 7.16 3.49 24.30
CA LYS A 51 6.44 2.25 24.60
C LYS A 51 6.78 1.21 23.54
N PHE A 52 6.97 -0.03 23.97
CA PHE A 52 7.24 -1.15 23.08
C PHE A 52 6.02 -2.08 23.00
N ILE A 53 5.65 -2.45 21.77
CA ILE A 53 4.60 -3.41 21.45
C ILE A 53 5.27 -4.53 20.65
N LEU A 54 5.26 -5.76 21.20
CA LEU A 54 5.93 -6.93 20.60
C LEU A 54 7.43 -6.69 20.30
N GLY A 55 8.10 -5.84 21.10
CA GLY A 55 9.51 -5.48 20.90
C GLY A 55 9.75 -4.34 19.90
N PHE A 56 8.71 -3.79 19.28
CA PHE A 56 8.79 -2.61 18.40
C PHE A 56 8.35 -1.35 19.13
N PRO A 57 8.97 -0.18 18.87
CA PRO A 57 8.40 1.09 19.31
C PRO A 57 6.95 1.23 18.82
N ASP A 58 6.08 1.75 19.65
CA ASP A 58 4.65 1.93 19.36
C ASP A 58 4.40 2.64 18.03
N TRP A 59 5.14 3.70 17.73
CA TRP A 59 5.07 4.42 16.46
C TRP A 59 5.47 3.57 15.24
N VAL A 60 6.42 2.64 15.38
CA VAL A 60 6.77 1.66 14.32
C VAL A 60 5.65 0.66 14.15
N PHE A 61 5.10 0.17 15.26
CA PHE A 61 4.04 -0.83 15.24
C PHE A 61 2.78 -0.30 14.54
N TYR A 62 2.30 0.88 14.93
CA TYR A 62 1.10 1.50 14.36
C TYR A 62 1.36 2.19 13.03
N GLY A 63 2.51 2.82 12.86
CA GLY A 63 2.86 3.60 11.68
C GLY A 63 3.47 2.78 10.55
N VAL A 64 4.00 1.59 10.80
CA VAL A 64 4.70 0.81 9.76
C VAL A 64 4.18 -0.61 9.69
N LEU A 65 4.18 -1.35 10.81
CA LEU A 65 3.90 -2.78 10.78
C LEU A 65 2.44 -3.08 10.42
N ILE A 66 1.47 -2.43 11.07
CA ILE A 66 0.05 -2.60 10.75
C ILE A 66 -0.26 -2.22 9.29
N PRO A 67 0.16 -1.03 8.80
CA PRO A 67 -0.04 -0.66 7.39
C PRO A 67 0.63 -1.62 6.42
N TRP A 68 1.80 -2.17 6.76
CA TRP A 68 2.52 -3.13 5.93
C TRP A 68 1.75 -4.45 5.79
N ILE A 69 1.22 -4.98 6.90
CA ILE A 69 0.36 -6.18 6.85
C ILE A 69 -0.88 -5.89 5.99
N ALA A 70 -1.50 -4.72 6.16
CA ALA A 70 -2.68 -4.34 5.39
C ALA A 70 -2.41 -4.29 3.88
N ILE A 71 -1.29 -3.72 3.44
CA ILE A 71 -0.96 -3.66 2.01
C ILE A 71 -0.60 -5.04 1.45
N VAL A 72 0.06 -5.91 2.22
CA VAL A 72 0.32 -7.31 1.81
C VAL A 72 -0.97 -8.09 1.62
N LEU A 73 -1.92 -7.96 2.55
CA LEU A 73 -3.23 -8.62 2.41
C LEU A 73 -4.00 -8.07 1.21
N TYR A 74 -3.95 -6.76 0.99
CA TYR A 74 -4.55 -6.12 -0.18
C TYR A 74 -3.93 -6.66 -1.48
N THR A 75 -2.61 -6.77 -1.59
CA THR A 75 -1.95 -7.25 -2.82
C THR A 75 -2.27 -8.72 -3.10
N ILE A 76 -2.36 -9.56 -2.07
CA ILE A 76 -2.80 -10.96 -2.21
C ILE A 76 -4.24 -11.02 -2.74
N PHE A 77 -5.16 -10.27 -2.12
CA PHE A 77 -6.55 -10.23 -2.56
C PHE A 77 -6.68 -9.68 -3.99
N PHE A 78 -5.91 -8.63 -4.30
CA PHE A 78 -5.89 -8.02 -5.61
C PHE A 78 -5.37 -8.98 -6.68
N ALA A 79 -4.31 -9.73 -6.39
CA ALA A 79 -3.76 -10.75 -7.29
C ALA A 79 -4.79 -11.85 -7.58
N LYS A 80 -5.44 -12.40 -6.54
CA LYS A 80 -6.51 -13.39 -6.70
C LYS A 80 -7.66 -12.86 -7.57
N LYS A 81 -8.09 -11.61 -7.35
CA LYS A 81 -9.13 -10.98 -8.15
C LYS A 81 -8.74 -10.75 -9.63
N MET A 82 -7.46 -10.81 -9.97
CA MET A 82 -7.03 -10.75 -11.38
C MET A 82 -6.93 -12.13 -12.04
N GLU A 83 -6.95 -13.21 -11.26
CA GLU A 83 -7.00 -14.59 -11.77
C GLU A 83 -8.43 -15.02 -12.13
N ASP A 84 -9.44 -14.46 -11.44
CA ASP A 84 -10.89 -14.64 -11.69
C ASP A 84 -11.43 -13.74 -12.83
#